data_AF-A0A523GCQ4-F1
#
_entry.id   AF-A0A523GCQ4-F1
#
_cell.length_a   1.000
_cell.length_b   1.000
_cell.length_c   1.000
_cell.angle_alpha   90.00
_cell.angle_beta   90.00
_cell.angle_gamma   90.00
#
_symmetry.space_group_name_H-M   'P 1'
#
loop_
_entity.id
_entity.type
_entity.pdbx_description
1 polymer ?
#
loop_
_entity_poly.entity_id
_entity_poly.type
_entity_poly.pdbx_seq_one_letter_code
_entity_poly.pdbx_strand_id
1 'polypeptide(L)'
;LKSDFEHYTYQLVLECGGNGRSEFDPPAKGNQWTTGAVGAPKWTGVRLKDVLQMVGLKSDAVYIGYYGKDTHLSGDPYKVPISRGVPIKKALEDESLIAWAANGKDLPLMHGYPLRLVIGGWPASTSGKWLSRIVIRNQVHDGAKMTGQSYRVPCQPVAPGSKVADQDMCIIESMPVKSIISYPRTGAIIKKNQVLEFYGHAWAGDQSVALVDYSVGFGNTWNPLELNLPVNPLAWQHWKGKVKFPYPGYYELWVRATDNLGNHQPMVVPGWNPRGYLNNACHRIAIRVE
;
A
#
# COMPACT_ATOMS: atom_id res chain seq x y z
N LEU A 1 11.77 -16.29 -19.46
CA LEU A 1 10.62 -15.70 -18.72
C LEU A 1 9.29 -15.92 -19.46
N LYS A 2 9.05 -15.28 -20.62
CA LYS A 2 7.77 -15.47 -21.34
C LYS A 2 7.62 -16.87 -21.98
N SER A 3 8.71 -17.52 -22.36
CA SER A 3 8.71 -18.83 -23.02
C SER A 3 8.72 -20.02 -22.06
N ASP A 4 9.34 -19.86 -20.89
CA ASP A 4 9.79 -21.00 -20.06
C ASP A 4 8.95 -21.21 -18.79
N PHE A 5 7.98 -20.32 -18.54
CA PHE A 5 7.19 -20.31 -17.31
C PHE A 5 5.72 -20.07 -17.63
N GLU A 6 4.84 -20.58 -16.76
CA GLU A 6 3.42 -20.25 -16.76
C GLU A 6 3.21 -18.76 -16.44
N HIS A 7 2.20 -18.15 -17.07
CA HIS A 7 1.89 -16.73 -16.87
C HIS A 7 0.68 -16.60 -15.97
N TYR A 8 0.79 -15.72 -14.99
CA TYR A 8 -0.27 -15.45 -14.04
C TYR A 8 -0.72 -14.00 -14.17
N THR A 9 -2.00 -13.77 -13.94
CA THR A 9 -2.57 -12.42 -13.88
C THR A 9 -3.32 -12.23 -12.57
N TYR A 10 -2.85 -11.30 -11.73
CA TYR A 10 -3.46 -10.98 -10.43
C TYR A 10 -3.75 -9.50 -10.31
N GLN A 11 -4.88 -9.15 -9.68
CA GLN A 11 -5.09 -7.78 -9.22
C GLN A 11 -4.39 -7.61 -7.88
N LEU A 12 -3.32 -6.81 -7.83
CA LEU A 12 -2.52 -6.65 -6.61
C LEU A 12 -2.37 -5.18 -6.26
N VAL A 13 -2.60 -4.86 -4.99
CA VAL A 13 -2.44 -3.50 -4.45
C VAL A 13 -0.95 -3.19 -4.28
N LEU A 14 -0.51 -2.08 -4.88
CA LEU A 14 0.75 -1.43 -4.55
C LEU A 14 0.46 -0.07 -3.91
N GLU A 15 0.77 0.06 -2.64
CA GLU A 15 0.66 1.32 -1.89
C GLU A 15 2.06 1.87 -1.56
N CYS A 16 2.26 3.16 -1.78
CA CYS A 16 3.45 3.83 -1.27
C CYS A 16 3.41 3.83 0.26
N GLY A 17 4.47 3.39 0.93
CA GLY A 17 4.51 3.41 2.41
C GLY A 17 4.24 4.79 3.02
N GLY A 18 4.43 5.88 2.26
CA GLY A 18 4.13 7.26 2.67
C GLY A 18 2.78 7.80 2.20
N ASN A 19 1.84 6.96 1.78
CA ASN A 19 0.48 7.39 1.46
C ASN A 19 -0.19 7.94 2.73
N GLY A 20 -0.71 9.16 2.66
CA GLY A 20 -1.24 9.90 3.82
C GLY A 20 -0.19 10.67 4.63
N ARG A 21 1.04 10.84 4.11
CA ARG A 21 2.11 11.58 4.80
C ARG A 21 1.72 13.01 5.18
N SER A 22 0.89 13.68 4.36
CA SER A 22 0.50 15.08 4.59
C SER A 22 -0.28 15.32 5.89
N GLU A 23 -0.78 14.26 6.54
CA GLU A 23 -1.59 14.36 7.75
C GLU A 23 -0.77 14.24 9.05
N PHE A 24 0.54 13.98 8.97
CA PHE A 24 1.39 13.92 10.15
C PHE A 24 1.69 15.32 10.70
N ASP A 25 1.54 15.46 12.02
CA ASP A 25 1.96 16.65 12.77
C ASP A 25 2.92 16.25 13.91
N PRO A 26 4.12 16.85 14.02
CA PRO A 26 4.70 17.81 13.07
C PRO A 26 4.97 17.15 11.70
N PRO A 27 5.04 17.94 10.61
CA PRO A 27 5.20 17.40 9.25
C PRO A 27 6.43 16.50 9.10
N ALA A 28 6.21 15.31 8.55
CA ALA A 28 7.29 14.36 8.29
C ALA A 28 8.00 14.63 6.96
N LYS A 29 9.29 14.29 6.87
CA LYS A 29 10.10 14.50 5.66
C LYS A 29 9.69 13.54 4.53
N GLY A 30 9.62 14.07 3.30
CA GLY A 30 9.33 13.31 2.07
C GLY A 30 8.21 13.96 1.24
N ASN A 31 7.78 13.27 0.19
CA ASN A 31 6.66 13.74 -0.64
C ASN A 31 5.37 13.79 0.17
N GLN A 32 4.69 14.94 0.20
CA GLN A 32 3.47 15.15 0.98
C GLN A 32 2.26 14.55 0.28
N TRP A 33 2.22 13.21 0.20
CA TRP A 33 1.08 12.48 -0.33
C TRP A 33 -0.13 12.69 0.58
N THR A 34 -1.26 13.05 -0.03
CA THR A 34 -2.59 12.83 0.55
C THR A 34 -2.93 11.32 0.44
N THR A 35 -4.12 10.93 0.00
CA THR A 35 -4.57 9.52 0.03
C THR A 35 -4.45 8.76 -1.29
N GLY A 36 -3.93 9.41 -2.35
CA GLY A 36 -3.90 8.86 -3.72
C GLY A 36 -2.68 8.02 -4.10
N ALA A 37 -1.74 7.74 -3.19
CA ALA A 37 -0.50 7.05 -3.52
C ALA A 37 -0.64 5.52 -3.49
N VAL A 38 -1.67 5.00 -4.16
CA VAL A 38 -2.04 3.58 -4.21
C VAL A 38 -2.67 3.22 -5.55
N GLY A 39 -2.50 1.99 -6.02
CA GLY A 39 -3.26 1.45 -7.14
C GLY A 39 -3.26 -0.07 -7.15
N ALA A 40 -4.29 -0.67 -7.75
CA ALA A 40 -4.42 -2.13 -7.89
C ALA A 40 -4.77 -2.54 -9.34
N PRO A 41 -3.83 -2.40 -10.28
CA PRO A 41 -4.03 -2.91 -11.64
C PRO A 41 -3.93 -4.45 -11.65
N LYS A 42 -4.37 -5.05 -12.76
CA LYS A 42 -4.12 -6.47 -13.05
C LYS A 42 -2.70 -6.63 -13.58
N TRP A 43 -1.80 -7.19 -12.80
CA TRP A 43 -0.41 -7.43 -13.17
C TRP A 43 -0.28 -8.79 -13.85
N THR A 44 0.41 -8.84 -14.99
CA THR A 44 0.69 -10.10 -15.70
C THR A 44 2.20 -10.36 -15.73
N GLY A 45 2.59 -11.57 -15.33
CA GLY A 45 3.97 -11.96 -15.15
C GLY A 45 4.16 -13.44 -14.85
N VAL A 46 5.34 -13.79 -14.36
CA VAL A 46 5.62 -15.10 -13.74
C VAL A 46 5.64 -14.94 -12.22
N ARG A 47 5.33 -16.01 -11.49
CA ARG A 47 5.54 -15.99 -10.03
C ARG A 47 7.03 -16.00 -9.73
N LEU A 48 7.43 -15.17 -8.77
CA LEU A 48 8.81 -15.12 -8.31
C LEU A 48 9.23 -16.47 -7.74
N LYS A 49 8.32 -17.17 -7.03
CA LYS A 49 8.57 -18.50 -6.48
C LYS A 49 9.05 -19.51 -7.53
N ASP A 50 8.45 -19.51 -8.72
CA ASP A 50 8.77 -20.48 -9.78
C ASP A 50 10.18 -20.23 -10.33
N VAL A 51 10.55 -18.96 -10.48
CA VAL A 51 11.91 -18.55 -10.89
C VAL A 51 12.93 -18.90 -9.81
N LEU A 52 12.62 -18.66 -8.53
CA LEU A 52 13.49 -19.01 -7.41
C LEU A 52 13.68 -20.53 -7.26
N GLN A 53 12.64 -21.31 -7.52
CA GLN A 53 12.72 -22.77 -7.53
C GLN A 53 13.59 -23.28 -8.69
N MET A 54 13.45 -22.70 -9.88
CA MET A 54 14.29 -23.07 -11.04
C MET A 54 15.79 -22.85 -10.77
N VAL A 55 16.16 -21.74 -10.13
CA VAL A 55 17.58 -21.45 -9.83
C VAL A 55 18.12 -22.19 -8.60
N GLY A 56 17.23 -22.74 -7.77
CA GLY A 56 17.56 -23.45 -6.53
C GLY A 56 17.87 -22.50 -5.36
N LEU A 57 17.04 -22.56 -4.32
CA LEU A 57 17.30 -21.87 -3.06
C LEU A 57 18.18 -22.74 -2.15
N LYS A 58 19.22 -22.14 -1.57
CA LYS A 58 19.97 -22.75 -0.48
C LYS A 58 19.15 -22.71 0.81
N SER A 59 19.40 -23.67 1.70
CA SER A 59 18.70 -23.76 3.00
C SER A 59 18.97 -22.58 3.92
N ASP A 60 20.07 -21.85 3.71
CA ASP A 60 20.43 -20.64 4.46
C ASP A 60 19.90 -19.34 3.82
N ALA A 61 19.05 -19.41 2.80
CA ALA A 61 18.45 -18.22 2.19
C ALA A 61 17.48 -17.51 3.14
N VAL A 62 17.70 -16.21 3.35
CA VAL A 62 16.97 -15.37 4.32
C VAL A 62 16.14 -14.30 3.63
N TYR A 63 16.70 -13.60 2.63
CA TYR A 63 16.03 -12.53 1.88
C TYR A 63 16.33 -12.61 0.39
N ILE A 64 15.45 -12.03 -0.43
CA ILE A 64 15.83 -11.51 -1.74
C ILE A 64 16.08 -10.01 -1.67
N GLY A 65 16.95 -9.50 -2.53
CA GLY A 65 17.10 -8.07 -2.83
C GLY A 65 17.01 -7.85 -4.34
N TYR A 66 16.61 -6.65 -4.77
CA TYR A 66 16.51 -6.32 -6.20
C TYR A 66 17.40 -5.14 -6.60
N TYR A 67 17.75 -5.08 -7.88
CA TYR A 67 18.41 -3.93 -8.50
C TYR A 67 17.68 -3.52 -9.79
N GLY A 68 17.37 -2.23 -9.89
CA GLY A 68 16.84 -1.61 -11.10
C GLY A 68 17.92 -1.10 -12.05
N LYS A 69 17.52 -0.69 -13.25
CA LYS A 69 18.34 0.05 -14.23
C LYS A 69 18.20 1.57 -14.13
N ASP A 70 17.50 2.07 -13.12
CA ASP A 70 17.37 3.49 -12.88
C ASP A 70 18.69 4.14 -12.45
N THR A 71 18.85 5.41 -12.76
CA THR A 71 19.98 6.22 -12.32
C THR A 71 19.70 6.75 -10.92
N HIS A 72 20.72 6.79 -10.06
CA HIS A 72 20.61 7.48 -8.78
C HIS A 72 20.21 8.95 -8.98
N LEU A 73 19.42 9.51 -8.05
CA LEU A 73 18.89 10.88 -8.19
C LEU A 73 19.97 11.97 -8.31
N SER A 74 21.19 11.70 -7.86
CA SER A 74 22.34 12.61 -8.04
C SER A 74 23.00 12.52 -9.42
N GLY A 75 22.55 11.62 -10.29
CA GLY A 75 23.21 11.32 -11.58
C GLY A 75 24.50 10.50 -11.48
N ASP A 76 24.93 10.15 -10.27
CA ASP A 76 26.17 9.41 -10.02
C ASP A 76 25.98 7.93 -10.41
N PRO A 77 26.71 7.42 -11.43
CA PRO A 77 26.57 6.05 -11.90
C PRO A 77 27.12 5.00 -10.91
N TYR A 78 27.91 5.41 -9.93
CA TYR A 78 28.49 4.51 -8.93
C TYR A 78 27.61 4.34 -7.69
N LYS A 79 26.56 5.17 -7.54
CA LYS A 79 25.59 5.03 -6.47
C LYS A 79 24.44 4.13 -6.91
N VAL A 80 24.15 3.14 -6.07
CA VAL A 80 22.95 2.32 -6.24
C VAL A 80 21.72 3.18 -5.94
N PRO A 81 20.68 3.20 -6.80
CA PRO A 81 19.40 3.84 -6.52
C PRO A 81 18.63 3.06 -5.44
N ILE A 82 17.31 2.87 -5.56
CA ILE A 82 16.58 2.08 -4.57
C ILE A 82 16.84 0.59 -4.78
N SER A 83 17.31 -0.09 -3.74
CA SER A 83 17.51 -1.55 -3.72
C SER A 83 16.95 -2.10 -2.42
N ARG A 84 15.66 -2.43 -2.43
CA ARG A 84 14.97 -3.10 -1.32
C ARG A 84 14.86 -4.60 -1.55
N GLY A 85 14.26 -5.28 -0.59
CA GLY A 85 14.10 -6.71 -0.58
C GLY A 85 12.95 -7.15 0.32
N VAL A 86 12.66 -8.45 0.29
CA VAL A 86 11.69 -9.10 1.18
C VAL A 86 12.25 -10.44 1.68
N PRO A 87 11.79 -10.94 2.84
CA PRO A 87 12.12 -12.29 3.30
C PRO A 87 11.77 -13.35 2.26
N ILE A 88 12.48 -14.48 2.27
CA ILE A 88 12.17 -15.62 1.38
C ILE A 88 10.70 -16.05 1.50
N LYS A 89 10.13 -16.09 2.72
CA LYS A 89 8.70 -16.43 2.91
C LYS A 89 7.77 -15.60 2.03
N LYS A 90 8.01 -14.28 1.93
CA LYS A 90 7.19 -13.36 1.12
C LYS A 90 7.48 -13.52 -0.37
N ALA A 91 8.75 -13.73 -0.73
CA ALA A 91 9.15 -13.95 -2.11
C ALA A 91 8.57 -15.24 -2.72
N LEU A 92 8.24 -16.22 -1.88
CA LEU A 92 7.66 -17.51 -2.27
C LEU A 92 6.13 -17.53 -2.34
N GLU A 93 5.46 -16.42 -1.99
CA GLU A 93 4.01 -16.30 -2.18
C GLU A 93 3.62 -16.31 -3.67
N ASP A 94 2.41 -16.79 -3.95
CA ASP A 94 1.85 -16.85 -5.29
C ASP A 94 1.67 -15.46 -5.89
N GLU A 95 1.37 -14.47 -5.05
CA GLU A 95 1.12 -13.08 -5.41
C GLU A 95 2.41 -12.23 -5.55
N SER A 96 3.59 -12.83 -5.33
CA SER A 96 4.87 -12.20 -5.64
C SER A 96 5.23 -12.46 -7.10
N LEU A 97 5.21 -11.42 -7.94
CA LEU A 97 5.41 -11.53 -9.39
C LEU A 97 6.67 -10.83 -9.90
N ILE A 98 7.23 -11.39 -10.97
CA ILE A 98 8.06 -10.66 -11.94
C ILE A 98 7.16 -10.33 -13.14
N ALA A 99 6.73 -9.07 -13.25
CA ALA A 99 5.69 -8.62 -14.19
C ALA A 99 6.24 -7.79 -15.35
N TRP A 100 5.65 -7.96 -16.54
CA TRP A 100 5.94 -7.19 -17.76
C TRP A 100 4.72 -6.47 -18.34
N ALA A 101 3.52 -6.75 -17.81
CA ALA A 101 2.28 -6.12 -18.27
C ALA A 101 1.37 -5.72 -17.10
N ALA A 102 0.56 -4.69 -17.33
CA ALA A 102 -0.49 -4.23 -16.43
C ALA A 102 -1.76 -3.92 -17.24
N ASN A 103 -2.91 -4.41 -16.77
CA ASN A 103 -4.22 -4.26 -17.41
C ASN A 103 -4.24 -4.71 -18.87
N GLY A 104 -3.59 -5.85 -19.17
CA GLY A 104 -3.56 -6.44 -20.51
C GLY A 104 -2.66 -5.72 -21.52
N LYS A 105 -1.89 -4.72 -21.09
CA LYS A 105 -0.92 -3.99 -21.94
C LYS A 105 0.47 -4.06 -21.32
N ASP A 106 1.50 -3.90 -22.14
CA ASP A 106 2.87 -3.74 -21.64
C ASP A 106 2.95 -2.63 -20.59
N LEU A 107 3.85 -2.79 -19.62
CA LEU A 107 4.06 -1.77 -18.60
C LEU A 107 4.38 -0.42 -19.26
N PRO A 108 3.75 0.69 -18.82
CA PRO A 108 4.26 2.01 -19.12
C PRO A 108 5.70 2.17 -18.64
N LEU A 109 6.52 2.98 -19.33
CA LEU A 109 7.92 3.21 -18.96
C LEU A 109 8.07 3.64 -17.49
N MET A 110 7.24 4.58 -17.05
CA MET A 110 7.23 5.08 -15.66
C MET A 110 6.85 4.02 -14.63
N HIS A 111 6.20 2.93 -15.05
CA HIS A 111 5.80 1.81 -14.20
C HIS A 111 6.78 0.64 -14.25
N GLY A 112 7.89 0.78 -14.98
CA GLY A 112 9.01 -0.15 -14.93
C GLY A 112 9.16 -1.03 -16.17
N TYR A 113 8.70 -0.60 -17.35
CA TYR A 113 8.99 -1.30 -18.61
C TYR A 113 10.50 -1.62 -18.75
N PRO A 114 10.90 -2.82 -19.22
CA PRO A 114 10.04 -3.92 -19.66
C PRO A 114 9.65 -4.88 -18.52
N LEU A 115 10.20 -4.72 -17.32
CA LEU A 115 10.10 -5.71 -16.26
C LEU A 115 10.17 -5.07 -14.87
N ARG A 116 9.33 -5.51 -13.95
CA ARG A 116 9.36 -5.09 -12.55
C ARG A 116 9.08 -6.25 -11.60
N LEU A 117 9.46 -6.08 -10.34
CA LEU A 117 8.85 -6.83 -9.24
C LEU A 117 7.50 -6.22 -8.85
N VAL A 118 6.58 -7.09 -8.46
CA VAL A 118 5.30 -6.76 -7.83
C VAL A 118 5.17 -7.64 -6.59
N ILE A 119 5.21 -7.01 -5.42
CA ILE A 119 5.08 -7.66 -4.12
C ILE A 119 3.82 -7.08 -3.48
N GLY A 120 2.69 -7.73 -3.69
CA GLY A 120 1.39 -7.29 -3.15
C GLY A 120 1.39 -7.21 -1.63
N GLY A 121 0.60 -6.28 -1.08
CA GLY A 121 0.40 -6.15 0.37
C GLY A 121 1.55 -5.51 1.16
N TRP A 122 2.73 -5.33 0.56
CA TRP A 122 3.89 -4.68 1.19
C TRP A 122 4.16 -3.30 0.57
N PRO A 123 4.96 -2.40 1.21
CA PRO A 123 5.26 -1.09 0.66
C PRO A 123 5.80 -1.20 -0.76
N ALA A 124 5.20 -0.47 -1.71
CA ALA A 124 5.53 -0.52 -3.13
C ALA A 124 7.02 -0.32 -3.47
N SER A 125 7.81 0.21 -2.53
CA SER A 125 9.27 0.24 -2.58
C SER A 125 9.97 -1.12 -2.65
N THR A 126 9.32 -2.24 -2.29
CA THR A 126 9.85 -3.60 -2.48
C THR A 126 9.55 -4.12 -3.89
N SER A 127 8.63 -3.46 -4.60
CA SER A 127 8.22 -3.76 -5.97
C SER A 127 9.09 -3.00 -6.98
N GLY A 128 10.38 -3.36 -7.04
CA GLY A 128 11.40 -2.69 -7.86
C GLY A 128 11.05 -2.58 -9.34
N LYS A 129 11.10 -1.36 -9.88
CA LYS A 129 10.91 -1.06 -11.31
C LYS A 129 12.21 -1.25 -12.10
N TRP A 130 12.08 -1.41 -13.43
CA TRP A 130 13.21 -1.57 -14.34
C TRP A 130 14.17 -2.68 -13.89
N LEU A 131 13.57 -3.79 -13.45
CA LEU A 131 14.25 -4.88 -12.78
C LEU A 131 15.32 -5.48 -13.67
N SER A 132 16.54 -5.60 -13.14
CA SER A 132 17.67 -6.20 -13.86
C SER A 132 18.35 -7.33 -13.12
N ARG A 133 18.27 -7.35 -11.79
CA ARG A 133 18.90 -8.38 -10.98
C ARG A 133 18.11 -8.62 -9.71
N ILE A 134 17.95 -9.88 -9.36
CA ILE A 134 17.51 -10.34 -8.05
C ILE A 134 18.71 -11.06 -7.42
N VAL A 135 18.99 -10.78 -6.16
CA VAL A 135 20.01 -11.47 -5.37
C VAL A 135 19.33 -12.25 -4.25
N ILE A 136 19.75 -13.50 -4.04
CA ILE A 136 19.35 -14.30 -2.88
C ILE A 136 20.44 -14.12 -1.82
N ARG A 137 20.04 -13.81 -0.58
CA ARG A 137 20.93 -13.42 0.52
C ARG A 137 20.67 -14.32 1.71
N ASN A 138 21.72 -14.72 2.41
CA ASN A 138 21.65 -15.44 3.69
C ASN A 138 21.58 -14.49 4.90
N GLN A 139 21.25 -13.24 4.65
CA GLN A 139 21.05 -12.18 5.64
C GLN A 139 19.92 -11.27 5.15
N VAL A 140 19.38 -10.45 6.05
CA VAL A 140 18.49 -9.35 5.66
C VAL A 140 19.19 -8.47 4.63
N HIS A 141 18.48 -8.12 3.55
CA HIS A 141 19.05 -7.27 2.51
C HIS A 141 19.41 -5.90 3.06
N ASP A 142 20.63 -5.45 2.78
CA ASP A 142 21.28 -4.24 3.30
C ASP A 142 21.49 -3.16 2.23
N GLY A 143 20.78 -3.28 1.10
CA GLY A 143 20.86 -2.32 0.00
C GLY A 143 20.28 -0.93 0.33
N ALA A 144 20.51 0.00 -0.58
CA ALA A 144 20.04 1.38 -0.45
C ALA A 144 18.51 1.44 -0.21
N LYS A 145 18.13 2.13 0.87
CA LYS A 145 16.77 2.23 1.43
C LYS A 145 16.25 1.00 2.21
N MET A 146 17.11 0.06 2.60
CA MET A 146 16.78 -0.97 3.60
C MET A 146 17.20 -0.60 5.02
N THR A 147 18.23 0.23 5.18
CA THR A 147 18.79 0.65 6.47
C THR A 147 18.41 2.09 6.81
N GLY A 148 18.86 2.56 7.98
CA GLY A 148 18.58 3.89 8.48
C GLY A 148 17.10 4.09 8.78
N GLN A 149 16.52 5.21 8.35
CA GLN A 149 15.09 5.50 8.55
C GLN A 149 14.21 5.19 7.32
N SER A 150 14.80 4.81 6.18
CA SER A 150 14.01 4.64 4.94
C SER A 150 13.14 3.40 5.00
N TYR A 151 11.82 3.57 4.77
CA TYR A 151 10.82 2.50 4.85
C TYR A 151 10.92 1.62 6.12
N ARG A 152 11.27 2.29 7.22
CA ARG A 152 11.25 1.76 8.57
C ARG A 152 10.41 2.71 9.44
N VAL A 153 9.79 2.17 10.47
CA VAL A 153 9.05 2.94 11.50
C VAL A 153 9.64 2.63 12.88
N PRO A 154 9.50 3.50 13.89
CA PRO A 154 9.91 3.18 15.25
C PRO A 154 9.31 1.84 15.69
N CYS A 155 10.13 0.97 16.29
CA CYS A 155 9.68 -0.33 16.80
C CYS A 155 8.72 -0.19 17.99
N GLN A 156 8.75 0.97 18.66
CA GLN A 156 7.86 1.36 19.74
C GLN A 156 7.25 2.74 19.44
N PRO A 157 6.05 3.05 19.95
CA PRO A 157 5.48 4.39 19.83
C PRO A 157 6.41 5.46 20.37
N VAL A 158 6.45 6.62 19.70
CA VAL A 158 7.28 7.77 20.08
C VAL A 158 6.47 9.05 20.08
N ALA A 159 6.90 10.03 20.87
CA ALA A 159 6.28 11.34 20.86
C ALA A 159 6.49 12.05 19.50
N PRO A 160 5.53 12.87 19.02
CA PRO A 160 5.71 13.65 17.81
C PRO A 160 6.99 14.52 17.85
N GLY A 161 7.77 14.51 16.77
CA GLY A 161 9.03 15.25 16.68
C GLY A 161 10.26 14.56 17.30
N SER A 162 10.09 13.36 17.87
CA SER A 162 11.20 12.60 18.47
C SER A 162 12.30 12.26 17.45
N LYS A 163 13.55 12.29 17.90
CA LYS A 163 14.68 11.69 17.17
C LYS A 163 14.74 10.21 17.55
N VAL A 164 14.66 9.34 16.55
CA VAL A 164 14.71 7.89 16.73
C VAL A 164 16.00 7.36 16.12
N ALA A 165 16.76 6.59 16.89
CA ALA A 165 18.02 6.01 16.43
C ALA A 165 17.75 4.90 15.41
N ASP A 166 18.67 4.69 14.48
CA ASP A 166 18.49 3.74 13.37
C ASP A 166 18.34 2.28 13.82
N GLN A 167 18.83 1.92 15.00
CA GLN A 167 18.69 0.60 15.61
C GLN A 167 17.29 0.35 16.19
N ASP A 168 16.57 1.41 16.56
CA ASP A 168 15.22 1.34 17.14
C ASP A 168 14.12 1.42 16.06
N MET A 169 14.51 1.29 14.79
CA MET A 169 13.63 1.36 13.63
C MET A 169 13.36 -0.06 13.10
N CYS A 170 12.11 -0.39 12.82
CA CYS A 170 11.67 -1.69 12.31
C CYS A 170 11.30 -1.59 10.82
N ILE A 171 11.70 -2.58 10.03
CA ILE A 171 11.36 -2.67 8.60
C ILE A 171 9.85 -2.74 8.43
N ILE A 172 9.31 -1.90 7.56
CA ILE A 172 7.91 -2.01 7.18
C ILE A 172 7.74 -3.27 6.34
N GLU A 173 6.95 -4.20 6.85
CA GLU A 173 6.51 -5.44 6.19
C GLU A 173 5.10 -5.26 5.61
N SER A 174 4.12 -6.05 6.06
CA SER A 174 2.71 -5.92 5.66
C SER A 174 2.17 -4.51 5.90
N MET A 175 1.46 -3.96 4.91
CA MET A 175 0.74 -2.69 5.04
C MET A 175 -0.50 -2.87 5.94
N PRO A 176 -0.84 -1.88 6.77
CA PRO A 176 -2.03 -1.95 7.63
C PRO A 176 -3.33 -1.89 6.83
N VAL A 177 -4.43 -2.34 7.44
CA VAL A 177 -5.79 -2.16 6.89
C VAL A 177 -6.09 -0.68 6.62
N LYS A 178 -6.67 -0.41 5.45
CA LYS A 178 -7.01 0.94 5.00
C LYS A 178 -8.22 0.93 4.08
N SER A 179 -8.98 2.02 4.11
CA SER A 179 -10.06 2.29 3.16
C SER A 179 -10.12 3.77 2.79
N ILE A 180 -10.61 4.04 1.58
CA ILE A 180 -10.79 5.39 1.06
C ILE A 180 -12.13 5.51 0.34
N ILE A 181 -12.84 6.60 0.60
CA ILE A 181 -13.92 7.10 -0.25
C ILE A 181 -13.31 7.63 -1.55
N SER A 182 -13.70 7.08 -2.70
CA SER A 182 -13.30 7.60 -4.03
C SER A 182 -14.36 8.50 -4.66
N TYR A 183 -15.61 8.39 -4.19
CA TYR A 183 -16.70 9.25 -4.61
C TYR A 183 -17.71 9.44 -3.48
N PRO A 184 -18.24 10.66 -3.27
CA PRO A 184 -17.88 11.89 -3.99
C PRO A 184 -16.53 12.45 -3.53
N ARG A 185 -16.09 13.57 -4.12
CA ARG A 185 -14.96 14.33 -3.59
C ARG A 185 -15.38 15.12 -2.35
N THR A 186 -14.41 15.43 -1.49
CA THR A 186 -14.62 16.35 -0.36
C THR A 186 -15.14 17.70 -0.83
N GLY A 187 -16.07 18.28 -0.07
CA GLY A 187 -16.79 19.51 -0.40
C GLY A 187 -18.03 19.30 -1.28
N ALA A 188 -18.51 18.07 -1.46
CA ALA A 188 -19.71 17.81 -2.24
C ALA A 188 -20.96 18.45 -1.61
N ILE A 189 -21.82 19.02 -2.45
CA ILE A 189 -23.08 19.67 -2.07
C ILE A 189 -24.24 18.77 -2.49
N ILE A 190 -25.13 18.44 -1.55
CA ILE A 190 -26.25 17.51 -1.70
C ILE A 190 -27.55 18.23 -1.36
N LYS A 191 -28.60 18.05 -2.16
CA LYS A 191 -29.91 18.66 -1.86
C LYS A 191 -30.57 17.96 -0.67
N LYS A 192 -31.37 18.69 0.10
CA LYS A 192 -32.23 18.13 1.14
C LYS A 192 -33.09 17.01 0.55
N ASN A 193 -33.19 15.91 1.28
CA ASN A 193 -33.88 14.67 0.89
C ASN A 193 -33.25 13.88 -0.28
N GLN A 194 -32.16 14.36 -0.89
CA GLN A 194 -31.42 13.59 -1.88
C GLN A 194 -30.65 12.44 -1.20
N VAL A 195 -30.71 11.25 -1.80
CA VAL A 195 -29.85 10.13 -1.41
C VAL A 195 -28.47 10.37 -2.00
N LEU A 196 -27.44 10.42 -1.15
CA LEU A 196 -26.06 10.38 -1.59
C LEU A 196 -25.64 8.92 -1.80
N GLU A 197 -25.27 8.58 -3.03
CA GLU A 197 -24.51 7.36 -3.31
C GLU A 197 -23.01 7.65 -3.16
N PHE A 198 -22.30 6.76 -2.48
CA PHE A 198 -20.86 6.89 -2.26
C PHE A 198 -20.19 5.52 -2.35
N TYR A 199 -18.93 5.49 -2.75
CA TYR A 199 -18.21 4.25 -2.94
C TYR A 199 -16.70 4.45 -2.83
N GLY A 200 -16.00 3.34 -2.68
CA GLY A 200 -14.58 3.36 -2.47
C GLY A 200 -13.93 1.99 -2.49
N HIS A 201 -12.74 1.97 -1.91
CA HIS A 201 -11.85 0.82 -1.91
C HIS A 201 -11.35 0.56 -0.49
N ALA A 202 -11.07 -0.70 -0.18
CA ALA A 202 -10.44 -1.13 1.06
C ALA A 202 -9.40 -2.23 0.80
N TRP A 203 -8.31 -2.29 1.57
CA TRP A 203 -7.26 -3.30 1.46
C TRP A 203 -6.56 -3.50 2.81
N ALA A 204 -5.86 -4.63 3.01
CA ALA A 204 -5.30 -4.98 4.31
C ALA A 204 -3.92 -5.68 4.28
N GLY A 205 -3.01 -5.25 3.41
CA GLY A 205 -1.67 -5.82 3.34
C GLY A 205 -1.71 -7.32 3.04
N ASP A 206 -1.09 -8.13 3.90
CA ASP A 206 -1.12 -9.61 3.86
C ASP A 206 -2.46 -10.21 4.32
N GLN A 207 -3.39 -9.40 4.81
CA GLN A 207 -4.73 -9.79 5.25
C GLN A 207 -5.82 -9.43 4.22
N SER A 208 -7.06 -9.87 4.47
CA SER A 208 -8.26 -9.46 3.74
C SER A 208 -9.14 -8.53 4.59
N VAL A 209 -9.94 -7.69 3.93
CA VAL A 209 -10.89 -6.82 4.63
C VAL A 209 -12.16 -7.63 4.92
N ALA A 210 -12.51 -7.72 6.20
CA ALA A 210 -13.70 -8.45 6.66
C ALA A 210 -14.96 -7.59 6.63
N LEU A 211 -14.84 -6.30 6.97
CA LEU A 211 -15.97 -5.38 7.01
C LEU A 211 -15.52 -3.96 6.71
N VAL A 212 -16.47 -3.16 6.19
CA VAL A 212 -16.33 -1.72 6.01
C VAL A 212 -17.57 -1.06 6.59
N ASP A 213 -17.36 -0.07 7.45
CA ASP A 213 -18.41 0.74 8.03
C ASP A 213 -18.28 2.20 7.55
N TYR A 214 -19.38 2.94 7.59
CA TYR A 214 -19.39 4.39 7.41
C TYR A 214 -20.03 5.13 8.58
N SER A 215 -19.63 6.38 8.76
CA SER A 215 -20.23 7.30 9.73
C SER A 215 -20.54 8.64 9.09
N VAL A 216 -21.68 9.24 9.47
CA VAL A 216 -22.02 10.64 9.18
C VAL A 216 -22.02 11.53 10.44
N GLY A 217 -21.67 10.94 11.58
CA GLY A 217 -21.66 11.59 12.90
C GLY A 217 -20.25 11.68 13.46
N PHE A 218 -19.27 12.08 12.63
CA PHE A 218 -17.87 12.27 13.05
C PHE A 218 -17.23 11.03 13.71
N GLY A 219 -17.59 9.83 13.25
CA GLY A 219 -17.07 8.57 13.78
C GLY A 219 -17.70 8.09 15.09
N ASN A 220 -18.75 8.77 15.59
CA ASN A 220 -19.43 8.38 16.83
C ASN A 220 -20.33 7.14 16.66
N THR A 221 -21.01 7.03 15.52
CA THR A 221 -21.88 5.89 15.17
C THR A 221 -21.53 5.35 13.80
N TRP A 222 -21.53 4.02 13.68
CA TRP A 222 -21.09 3.30 12.48
C TRP A 222 -22.21 2.45 11.90
N ASN A 223 -22.31 2.47 10.58
CA ASN A 223 -23.29 1.70 9.83
C ASN A 223 -22.53 0.78 8.85
N PRO A 224 -22.89 -0.50 8.75
CA PRO A 224 -22.20 -1.42 7.86
C PRO A 224 -22.43 -1.08 6.38
N LEU A 225 -21.44 -1.37 5.55
CA LEU A 225 -21.53 -1.32 4.09
C LEU A 225 -21.46 -2.72 3.50
N GLU A 226 -22.08 -2.88 2.33
CA GLU A 226 -21.88 -4.06 1.51
C GLU A 226 -20.45 -4.03 0.93
N LEU A 227 -19.70 -5.09 1.19
CA LEU A 227 -18.32 -5.27 0.78
C LEU A 227 -18.21 -6.45 -0.18
N ASN A 228 -17.66 -6.22 -1.36
CA ASN A 228 -17.39 -7.29 -2.31
C ASN A 228 -16.21 -8.14 -1.84
N LEU A 229 -16.26 -9.43 -2.12
CA LEU A 229 -15.11 -10.32 -1.95
C LEU A 229 -13.96 -9.89 -2.87
N PRO A 230 -12.70 -10.07 -2.44
CA PRO A 230 -11.55 -9.79 -3.30
C PRO A 230 -11.50 -10.78 -4.46
N VAL A 231 -11.07 -10.32 -5.64
CA VAL A 231 -10.97 -11.18 -6.84
C VAL A 231 -9.84 -12.21 -6.76
N ASN A 232 -8.83 -11.96 -5.92
CA ASN A 232 -7.73 -12.84 -5.56
C ASN A 232 -7.12 -12.34 -4.22
N PRO A 233 -6.29 -13.13 -3.51
CA PRO A 233 -5.57 -12.64 -2.33
C PRO A 233 -4.77 -11.37 -2.64
N LEU A 234 -4.66 -10.46 -1.66
CA LEU A 234 -3.97 -9.16 -1.78
C LEU A 234 -4.55 -8.16 -2.81
N ALA A 235 -5.72 -8.45 -3.38
CA ALA A 235 -6.50 -7.47 -4.13
C ALA A 235 -7.22 -6.50 -3.17
N TRP A 236 -7.45 -5.26 -3.60
CA TRP A 236 -8.39 -4.40 -2.88
C TRP A 236 -9.83 -4.90 -3.06
N GLN A 237 -10.69 -4.53 -2.14
CA GLN A 237 -12.11 -4.81 -2.17
C GLN A 237 -12.87 -3.52 -2.42
N HIS A 238 -14.01 -3.65 -3.08
CA HIS A 238 -14.89 -2.54 -3.41
C HIS A 238 -16.12 -2.56 -2.51
N TRP A 239 -16.57 -1.39 -2.11
CA TRP A 239 -17.78 -1.22 -1.31
C TRP A 239 -18.60 -0.05 -1.85
N LYS A 240 -19.90 -0.07 -1.60
CA LYS A 240 -20.83 1.00 -1.97
C LYS A 240 -21.81 1.25 -0.84
N GLY A 241 -22.23 2.51 -0.69
CA GLY A 241 -23.16 2.95 0.32
C GLY A 241 -24.16 3.96 -0.22
N LYS A 242 -25.27 4.08 0.51
CA LYS A 242 -26.32 5.06 0.28
C LYS A 242 -26.67 5.70 1.61
N VAL A 243 -26.72 7.03 1.65
CA VAL A 243 -27.08 7.75 2.87
C VAL A 243 -28.00 8.92 2.57
N LYS A 244 -28.97 9.15 3.46
CA LYS A 244 -29.79 10.36 3.51
C LYS A 244 -29.41 11.16 4.74
N PHE A 245 -29.35 12.47 4.59
CA PHE A 245 -29.07 13.38 5.69
C PHE A 245 -30.37 13.97 6.24
N PRO A 246 -30.57 14.01 7.57
CA PRO A 246 -31.83 14.41 8.17
C PRO A 246 -32.11 15.92 8.04
N TYR A 247 -31.07 16.75 8.11
CA TYR A 247 -31.18 18.21 8.08
C TYR A 247 -30.16 18.84 7.13
N PRO A 248 -30.45 20.01 6.53
CA PRO A 248 -29.42 20.85 5.92
C PRO A 248 -28.30 21.18 6.91
N GLY A 249 -27.08 21.31 6.41
CA GLY A 249 -25.92 21.60 7.24
C GLY A 249 -24.63 20.92 6.78
N TYR A 250 -23.61 21.02 7.63
CA TYR A 250 -22.31 20.39 7.41
C TYR A 250 -22.27 19.00 8.04
N TYR A 251 -21.76 18.04 7.27
CA TYR A 251 -21.49 16.69 7.72
C TYR A 251 -20.08 16.28 7.29
N GLU A 252 -19.54 15.28 7.96
CA GLU A 252 -18.42 14.51 7.43
C GLU A 252 -18.87 13.08 7.18
N LEU A 253 -18.55 12.56 6.00
CA LEU A 253 -18.70 11.14 5.70
C LEU A 253 -17.36 10.44 5.93
N TRP A 254 -17.33 9.52 6.88
CA TRP A 254 -16.16 8.74 7.27
C TRP A 254 -16.30 7.30 6.78
N VAL A 255 -15.17 6.65 6.52
CA VAL A 255 -15.11 5.20 6.26
C VAL A 255 -14.06 4.53 7.12
N ARG A 256 -14.35 3.32 7.60
CA ARG A 256 -13.45 2.47 8.38
C ARG A 256 -13.50 1.04 7.88
N ALA A 257 -12.35 0.48 7.55
CA ALA A 257 -12.19 -0.94 7.30
C ALA A 257 -11.66 -1.68 8.54
N THR A 258 -12.07 -2.94 8.69
CA THR A 258 -11.52 -3.90 9.66
C THR A 258 -11.08 -5.16 8.89
N ASP A 259 -9.88 -5.65 9.20
CA ASP A 259 -9.35 -6.87 8.59
C ASP A 259 -9.95 -8.15 9.22
N ASN A 260 -9.64 -9.30 8.62
CA ASN A 260 -10.04 -10.63 9.10
C ASN A 260 -9.43 -11.04 10.45
N LEU A 261 -8.48 -10.26 11.00
CA LEU A 261 -7.93 -10.45 12.35
C LEU A 261 -8.56 -9.51 13.39
N GLY A 262 -9.47 -8.63 12.96
CA GLY A 262 -10.14 -7.67 13.85
C GLY A 262 -9.39 -6.34 14.02
N ASN A 263 -8.26 -6.13 13.34
CA ASN A 263 -7.60 -4.82 13.35
C ASN A 263 -8.40 -3.85 12.49
N HIS A 264 -8.64 -2.64 12.99
CA HIS A 264 -9.40 -1.62 12.28
C HIS A 264 -8.63 -0.29 12.20
N GLN A 265 -9.02 0.54 11.25
CA GLN A 265 -8.43 1.87 11.11
C GLN A 265 -8.73 2.76 12.34
N PRO A 266 -7.73 3.49 12.85
CA PRO A 266 -7.94 4.51 13.87
C PRO A 266 -8.62 5.76 13.29
N MET A 267 -9.22 6.59 14.15
CA MET A 267 -9.89 7.83 13.70
C MET A 267 -8.91 8.91 13.21
N VAL A 268 -7.73 8.93 13.80
CA VAL A 268 -6.65 9.87 13.51
C VAL A 268 -5.39 9.09 13.17
N VAL A 269 -4.34 9.77 12.74
CA VAL A 269 -3.05 9.14 12.44
C VAL A 269 -2.62 8.27 13.65
N PRO A 270 -2.36 6.95 13.46
CA PRO A 270 -2.15 5.98 14.55
C PRO A 270 -0.99 6.31 15.48
N GLY A 271 -0.01 7.05 14.98
CA GLY A 271 1.19 7.42 15.72
C GLY A 271 2.17 8.14 14.80
N TRP A 272 2.90 9.10 15.36
CA TRP A 272 3.89 9.85 14.60
C TRP A 272 5.13 9.00 14.33
N ASN A 273 5.72 9.13 13.14
CA ASN A 273 7.04 8.59 12.84
C ASN A 273 7.84 9.56 11.93
N PRO A 274 9.19 9.56 11.99
CA PRO A 274 10.01 10.58 11.34
C PRO A 274 9.85 10.71 9.82
N ARG A 275 9.28 9.69 9.17
CA ARG A 275 9.14 9.60 7.71
C ARG A 275 7.69 9.58 7.24
N GLY A 276 6.72 9.72 8.16
CA GLY A 276 5.29 9.79 7.88
C GLY A 276 4.82 8.59 7.07
N TYR A 277 5.17 7.39 7.52
CA TYR A 277 4.75 6.13 6.91
C TYR A 277 3.54 5.53 7.61
N LEU A 278 2.84 4.64 6.91
CA LEU A 278 1.75 3.81 7.45
C LEU A 278 0.58 4.60 8.03
N ASN A 279 0.26 5.77 7.46
CA ASN A 279 -1.00 6.42 7.81
C ASN A 279 -2.16 5.58 7.26
N ASN A 280 -2.92 5.01 8.18
CA ASN A 280 -4.16 4.30 7.91
C ASN A 280 -5.37 4.89 8.64
N ALA A 281 -5.32 6.15 9.05
CA ALA A 281 -6.45 6.84 9.65
C ALA A 281 -7.71 6.71 8.77
N CYS A 282 -8.88 6.69 9.41
CA CYS A 282 -10.17 6.70 8.73
C CYS A 282 -10.24 7.87 7.76
N HIS A 283 -10.44 7.57 6.47
CA HIS A 283 -10.63 8.60 5.46
C HIS A 283 -12.00 9.26 5.66
N ARG A 284 -12.03 10.59 5.60
CA ARG A 284 -13.24 11.38 5.72
C ARG A 284 -13.32 12.46 4.66
N ILE A 285 -14.54 12.77 4.24
CA ILE A 285 -14.81 13.85 3.31
C ILE A 285 -15.87 14.80 3.88
N ALA A 286 -15.71 16.09 3.61
CA ALA A 286 -16.70 17.10 3.95
C ALA A 286 -17.89 17.02 2.99
N ILE A 287 -19.11 17.07 3.53
CA ILE A 287 -20.36 17.11 2.78
C ILE A 287 -21.18 18.31 3.27
N ARG A 288 -21.76 19.07 2.35
CA ARG A 288 -22.73 20.13 2.65
C ARG A 288 -24.11 19.72 2.14
N VAL A 289 -25.12 19.83 2.99
CA VAL A 289 -26.52 19.55 2.64
C VAL A 289 -27.28 20.88 2.58
N GLU A 290 -27.97 21.14 1.47
CA GLU A 290 -28.76 22.36 1.22
C GLU A 290 -30.26 22.07 1.11
#